data_AF-A0A938PSF8-F1
#
_entry.id   AF-A0A938PSF8-F1
#
_cell.length_a   1.000
_cell.length_b   1.000
_cell.length_c   1.000
_cell.angle_alpha   90.00
_cell.angle_beta   90.00
_cell.angle_gamma   90.00
#
_symmetry.space_group_name_H-M   'P 1'
#
loop_
_entity.id
_entity.type
_entity.pdbx_description
1 polymer ?
#
loop_
_entity_poly.entity_id
_entity_poly.type
_entity_poly.pdbx_seq_one_letter_code
_entity_poly.pdbx_strand_id
1 'polypeptide(L)' 'MLASKLPDVGTTIFTVMSELARAKGAINLSQGFPDFDAPPELLDRVQHYLRTGHNQYAPMMGTPTLR' A
#
# COMPACT_ATOMS: atom_id res chain seq x y z
N MET A 1 -12.10 30.76 -8.37
CA MET A 1 -12.00 29.31 -8.07
C MET A 1 -10.70 28.80 -8.68
N LEU A 2 -9.94 27.98 -7.96
CA LEU A 2 -8.72 27.38 -8.50
C LEU A 2 -9.11 26.29 -9.50
N ALA A 3 -8.58 26.35 -10.73
CA ALA A 3 -8.77 25.29 -11.71
C ALA A 3 -7.90 24.09 -11.33
N SER A 4 -8.49 22.89 -11.33
CA SER A 4 -7.73 21.65 -11.10
C SER A 4 -6.70 21.46 -12.21
N LYS A 5 -5.49 21.03 -11.84
CA LYS A 5 -4.48 20.56 -12.81
C LYS A 5 -4.84 19.20 -13.42
N LEU A 6 -5.82 18.51 -12.84
CA LEU A 6 -6.32 17.20 -13.25
C LEU A 6 -7.86 17.24 -13.18
N PRO A 7 -8.54 17.97 -14.08
CA PRO A 7 -10.00 18.15 -13.99
C PRO A 7 -10.77 16.85 -14.25
N ASP A 8 -10.20 15.94 -15.03
CA ASP A 8 -10.88 14.73 -15.53
C ASP A 8 -10.39 13.43 -14.87
N VAL A 9 -9.52 13.50 -13.86
CA VAL A 9 -9.11 12.29 -13.12
C VAL A 9 -10.19 11.94 -12.10
N GLY A 10 -10.76 10.74 -12.26
CA GLY A 10 -11.77 10.19 -11.36
C GLY A 10 -11.36 8.81 -10.85
N THR A 11 -12.34 8.04 -10.38
CA THR A 11 -12.15 6.66 -9.93
C THR A 11 -11.63 5.78 -11.07
N THR A 12 -10.69 4.88 -10.75
CA THR A 12 -10.16 3.92 -11.75
C THR A 12 -11.02 2.67 -11.83
N ILE A 13 -10.93 1.95 -12.96
CA ILE A 13 -11.62 0.67 -13.15
C ILE A 13 -11.26 -0.37 -12.07
N PHE A 14 -10.04 -0.33 -11.52
CA PHE A 14 -9.58 -1.25 -10.47
C PHE A 14 -10.39 -1.08 -9.18
N THR A 15 -10.72 0.16 -8.81
CA THR A 15 -11.58 0.46 -7.65
C THR A 15 -13.00 -0.04 -7.89
N VAL A 16 -13.58 0.27 -9.06
CA VAL A 16 -14.95 -0.12 -9.42
C VAL A 16 -15.10 -1.65 -9.43
N MET A 17 -14.15 -2.37 -10.04
CA MET A 17 -14.20 -3.83 -10.12
C MET A 17 -14.00 -4.50 -8.77
N SER A 18 -13.11 -3.96 -7.92
CA SER A 18 -12.90 -4.49 -6.57
C SER A 18 -14.13 -4.32 -5.70
N GLU A 19 -14.80 -3.16 -5.77
CA GLU A 19 -16.06 -2.91 -5.07
C GLU A 19 -17.19 -3.82 -5.56
N LEU A 20 -17.31 -3.98 -6.88
CA LEU A 20 -18.33 -4.85 -7.48
C LEU A 20 -18.13 -6.32 -7.10
N ALA A 21 -16.89 -6.82 -7.14
CA ALA A 21 -16.58 -8.18 -6.73
C ALA A 21 -17.00 -8.43 -5.27
N ARG A 22 -16.66 -7.51 -4.36
CA ARG A 22 -17.10 -7.56 -2.95
C ARG A 22 -18.62 -7.53 -2.81
N ALA A 23 -19.29 -6.62 -3.52
CA ALA A 23 -20.76 -6.49 -3.45
C ALA A 23 -21.50 -7.73 -3.99
N LYS A 24 -20.88 -8.50 -4.89
CA LYS A 24 -21.46 -9.70 -5.48
C LYS A 24 -20.92 -11.01 -4.88
N GLY A 25 -20.00 -10.94 -3.92
CA GLY A 25 -19.32 -12.13 -3.39
C GLY A 25 -18.51 -12.88 -4.45
N ALA A 26 -18.03 -12.19 -5.50
CA ALA A 26 -17.23 -12.78 -6.55
C ALA A 26 -15.75 -12.86 -6.13
N ILE A 27 -15.04 -13.86 -6.66
CA ILE A 27 -13.58 -13.95 -6.51
C ILE A 27 -12.93 -12.79 -7.27
N ASN A 28 -12.13 -11.98 -6.58
CA ASN A 28 -11.50 -10.81 -7.17
C ASN A 28 -10.11 -11.15 -7.73
N LEU A 29 -10.05 -11.57 -9.00
CA LEU A 29 -8.78 -11.76 -9.72
C LEU A 29 -8.24 -10.47 -10.35
N SER A 30 -8.90 -9.33 -10.13
CA SER A 30 -8.48 -8.02 -10.65
C SER A 30 -7.65 -7.19 -9.66
N GLN A 31 -7.56 -7.61 -8.40
CA GLN A 31 -6.77 -6.92 -7.38
C GLN A 31 -5.27 -7.05 -7.64
N GLY A 32 -4.54 -5.96 -7.42
CA GLY A 32 -3.09 -5.91 -7.58
C GLY A 32 -2.30 -6.17 -6.29
N PHE A 33 -2.97 -6.56 -5.20
CA PHE A 33 -2.33 -6.87 -3.92
C PHE A 33 -2.49 -8.36 -3.56
N PRO A 34 -1.48 -9.00 -2.94
CA PRO A 34 -1.56 -10.38 -2.50
C PRO A 34 -2.71 -10.63 -1.51
N ASP A 35 -3.23 -11.85 -1.52
CA ASP A 35 -4.18 -12.39 -0.53
C ASP A 35 -3.50 -13.25 0.55
N PHE A 36 -2.16 -13.25 0.58
CA PHE A 36 -1.32 -13.96 1.54
C PHE A 36 -0.41 -12.99 2.31
N ASP A 37 0.04 -13.44 3.49
CA ASP A 37 0.89 -12.65 4.37
C ASP A 37 2.35 -12.53 3.88
N ALA A 38 3.03 -11.48 4.37
CA ALA A 38 4.47 -11.32 4.17
C ALA A 38 5.27 -12.39 4.95
N PRO A 39 6.55 -12.63 4.60
CA PRO A 39 7.42 -13.53 5.36
C PRO A 39 7.45 -13.17 6.86
N PRO A 40 7.29 -14.14 7.78
CA PRO A 40 7.26 -13.87 9.22
C PRO A 40 8.49 -13.12 9.74
N GLU A 41 9.68 -13.47 9.23
CA GLU A 41 10.94 -12.80 9.60
C GLU A 41 10.91 -11.31 9.27
N LEU A 42 10.27 -10.90 8.18
CA LEU A 42 10.13 -9.49 7.81
C LEU A 42 9.28 -8.75 8.85
N LEU A 43 8.16 -9.36 9.26
CA LEU A 43 7.26 -8.79 10.27
C LEU A 43 7.97 -8.66 11.62
N ASP A 44 8.74 -9.66 12.02
CA ASP A 44 9.52 -9.65 13.27
C ASP A 44 10.57 -8.53 13.28
N ARG A 45 11.28 -8.32 12.16
CA ARG A 45 12.25 -7.22 12.05
C ARG A 45 11.57 -5.85 12.07
N VAL A 46 10.42 -5.68 11.43
CA VAL A 46 9.62 -4.45 11.53
C VAL A 46 9.25 -4.17 12.98
N GLN A 47 8.70 -5.16 13.69
CA GLN A 47 8.35 -5.01 15.11
C GLN A 47 9.56 -4.66 15.99
N HIS A 48 10.70 -5.29 15.75
CA HIS A 48 11.94 -5.00 16.47
C HIS A 48 12.35 -3.54 16.32
N TYR A 49 12.43 -3.01 15.09
CA TYR A 49 12.88 -1.65 14.84
C TYR A 49 11.88 -0.58 15.32
N LEU A 50 10.57 -0.88 15.27
CA LEU A 50 9.53 -0.04 15.89
C LEU A 50 9.74 0.09 17.41
N ARG A 51 10.08 -1.01 18.10
CA ARG A 51 10.28 -1.05 19.55
C ARG A 51 11.62 -0.47 20.00
N THR A 52 12.66 -0.54 19.17
CA THR A 52 14.00 0.00 19.48
C THR A 52 14.17 1.47 19.10
N GLY A 53 13.08 2.18 18.77
CA GLY A 53 13.08 3.63 18.59
C GLY A 53 13.51 4.12 17.21
N HIS A 54 13.55 3.25 16.21
CA HIS A 54 13.86 3.62 14.81
C HIS A 54 12.63 4.24 14.11
N ASN A 55 11.96 5.17 14.79
CA ASN A 55 10.71 5.80 14.38
C ASN A 55 10.89 7.24 13.90
N GLN A 56 12.14 7.72 13.85
CA GLN A 56 12.50 9.05 13.34
C GLN A 56 12.71 9.01 11.82
N TYR A 57 12.78 10.19 11.22
CA TYR A 57 12.99 10.31 9.77
C TYR A 57 14.23 9.53 9.29
N ALA A 58 14.04 8.74 8.25
CA ALA A 58 15.14 8.15 7.50
C ALA A 58 15.89 9.23 6.69
N PRO A 59 17.16 8.98 6.30
CA PRO A 59 17.87 9.86 5.38
C PRO A 59 17.11 10.04 4.05
N MET A 60 17.29 11.17 3.38
CA MET A 60 16.60 11.51 2.12
C MET A 60 16.69 10.39 1.07
N MET A 61 17.87 9.79 0.91
CA MET A 61 18.11 8.72 -0.06
C MET A 61 17.65 7.34 0.44
N GLY A 62 17.09 7.24 1.65
CA GLY A 62 16.83 5.99 2.33
C GLY A 62 18.01 5.54 3.21
N THR A 63 17.71 4.69 4.18
CA THR A 63 18.66 4.15 5.15
C THR A 63 19.80 3.41 4.44
N PRO A 64 21.08 3.67 4.77
CA PRO A 64 22.22 3.05 4.08
C PRO A 64 22.22 1.52 4.06
N THR A 65 21.62 0.87 5.06
CA THR A 65 21.53 -0.60 5.14
C THR A 65 20.46 -1.20 4.24
N LEU A 66 19.56 -0.38 3.68
CA LEU A 66 18.47 -0.79 2.80
C LEU A 66 18.75 -0.48 1.31
N ARG A 67 19.58 0.53 1.05
CA ARG A 67 20.05 0.88 -0.30
C ARG A 67 21.12 -0.10 -0.77
#